data_AF-A0A9D4J6R3-F1
#
_entry.id   AF-A0A9D4J6R3-F1
#
_cell.length_a   1.000
_cell.length_b   1.000
_cell.length_c   1.000
_cell.angle_alpha   90.00
_cell.angle_beta   90.00
_cell.angle_gamma   90.00
#
_symmetry.space_group_name_H-M   'P 1'
#
loop_
_entity.id
_entity.type
_entity.pdbx_description
1 polymer ?
#
loop_
_entity_poly.entity_id
_entity_poly.type
_entity_poly.pdbx_seq_one_letter_code
_entity_poly.pdbx_strand_id
1 'polypeptide(L)'
;MLGRRIRALTEKGNMMYDDKVAEFYSRLKKCRDVIVECSEVNIDLVLSIRTINKLEDDVSRQFEQFSGIASTFEDFLVATRTSESENELGRLKRLIGDTSATVQETFKHIDSVKQGILESLAQRSTKSLSNKSDTSMEEKQARAKALKVRAAFAQKETELKKRKAALEADLELLSEQLLPMRKILLLNLYKAL
;
A
#
# COMPACT_ATOMS: atom_id res chain seq x y z
N MET A 1 -25.25 38.00 -25.95
CA MET A 1 -24.34 37.66 -24.84
C MET A 1 -23.40 38.84 -24.63
N LEU A 2 -23.53 39.58 -23.54
CA LEU A 2 -22.62 40.68 -23.21
C LEU A 2 -21.22 40.09 -22.94
N GLY A 3 -20.25 40.41 -23.80
CA GLY A 3 -18.87 39.97 -23.67
C GLY A 3 -18.31 40.39 -22.31
N ARG A 4 -18.01 39.43 -21.44
CA ARG A 4 -17.41 39.70 -20.14
C ARG A 4 -16.00 40.25 -20.40
N ARG A 5 -15.71 41.46 -19.91
CA ARG A 5 -14.39 42.08 -20.07
C ARG A 5 -13.34 41.27 -19.31
N ILE A 6 -12.38 40.71 -20.04
CA ILE A 6 -11.15 40.10 -19.51
C ILE A 6 -10.33 41.17 -18.81
N ARG A 7 -9.81 40.87 -17.62
CA ARG A 7 -8.92 41.77 -16.87
C ARG A 7 -7.47 41.55 -17.32
N ALA A 8 -6.73 42.63 -17.51
CA ALA A 8 -5.27 42.59 -17.61
C ALA A 8 -4.69 42.73 -16.19
N LEU A 9 -3.81 41.81 -15.80
CA LEU A 9 -3.10 41.88 -14.52
C LEU A 9 -1.86 42.77 -14.67
N THR A 10 -1.41 43.34 -13.55
CA THR A 10 -0.10 43.98 -13.47
C THR A 10 1.00 42.91 -13.43
N GLU A 11 2.25 43.27 -13.69
CA GLU A 11 3.38 42.33 -13.65
C GLU A 11 3.48 41.58 -12.31
N LYS A 12 3.34 42.31 -11.19
CA LYS A 12 3.25 41.71 -9.85
C LYS A 12 2.03 40.79 -9.68
N GLY A 13 0.91 41.14 -10.30
CA GLY A 13 -0.31 40.33 -10.31
C GLY A 13 -0.13 39.02 -11.09
N ASN A 14 0.58 39.05 -12.21
CA ASN A 14 0.95 37.85 -12.98
C ASN A 14 1.84 36.93 -12.17
N MET A 15 2.89 37.45 -11.52
CA MET A 15 3.76 36.62 -10.69
C MET A 15 2.99 35.90 -9.57
N MET A 16 2.11 36.63 -8.86
CA MET A 16 1.28 36.03 -7.80
C MET A 16 0.28 35.00 -8.34
N TYR A 17 -0.24 35.24 -9.55
CA TYR A 17 -1.13 34.30 -10.22
C TYR A 17 -0.40 33.01 -10.59
N ASP A 18 0.78 33.12 -11.22
CA ASP A 18 1.59 31.99 -11.64
C ASP A 18 2.03 31.14 -10.44
N ASP A 19 2.47 31.78 -9.36
CA ASP A 19 2.82 31.10 -8.09
C ASP A 19 1.64 30.32 -7.53
N LYS A 20 0.43 30.90 -7.55
CA LYS A 20 -0.79 30.24 -7.08
C LYS A 20 -1.20 29.07 -7.96
N VAL A 21 -1.14 29.24 -9.28
CA VAL A 21 -1.40 28.16 -10.24
C VAL A 21 -0.44 27.00 -10.02
N ALA A 22 0.87 27.28 -9.86
CA ALA A 22 1.87 26.27 -9.58
C ALA A 22 1.62 25.55 -8.25
N GLU A 23 1.21 26.27 -7.20
CA GLU A 23 0.83 25.69 -5.91
C GLU A 23 -0.33 24.69 -6.05
N PHE A 24 -1.41 25.08 -6.74
CA PHE A 24 -2.56 24.21 -6.96
C PHE A 24 -2.19 22.96 -7.76
N TYR A 25 -1.45 23.11 -8.86
CA TYR A 25 -1.02 21.96 -9.66
C TYR A 25 -0.09 21.02 -8.88
N SER A 26 0.81 21.55 -8.06
CA SER A 26 1.66 20.73 -7.19
C SER A 26 0.83 19.87 -6.23
N ARG A 27 -0.21 20.46 -5.63
CA ARG A 27 -1.12 19.75 -4.72
C ARG A 27 -1.98 18.72 -5.44
N LEU A 28 -2.57 19.08 -6.59
CA LEU A 28 -3.36 18.16 -7.42
C LEU A 28 -2.52 16.97 -7.90
N LYS A 29 -1.28 17.25 -8.33
CA LYS A 29 -0.34 16.22 -8.77
C LYS A 29 -0.06 15.20 -7.66
N LYS A 30 0.20 15.66 -6.42
CA LYS A 30 0.44 14.76 -5.29
C LYS A 30 -0.71 13.79 -5.06
N CYS A 31 -1.96 14.26 -5.07
CA CYS A 31 -3.12 13.38 -4.92
C CYS A 31 -3.26 12.42 -6.12
N ARG A 32 -3.08 12.93 -7.34
CA ARG A 32 -3.18 12.13 -8.57
C ARG A 32 -2.11 11.03 -8.64
N ASP A 33 -0.88 11.33 -8.28
CA ASP A 33 0.22 10.36 -8.33
C ASP A 33 -0.08 9.17 -7.41
N VAL A 34 -0.65 9.41 -6.22
CA VAL A 34 -1.10 8.33 -5.31
C VAL A 34 -2.26 7.53 -5.92
N ILE A 35 -3.24 8.19 -6.54
CA ILE A 35 -4.34 7.50 -7.23
C ILE A 35 -3.79 6.56 -8.30
N VAL A 36 -2.87 7.06 -9.15
CA VAL A 36 -2.26 6.28 -10.24
C VAL A 36 -1.46 5.10 -9.66
N GLU A 37 -0.64 5.34 -8.64
CA GLU A 37 0.12 4.28 -7.97
C GLU A 37 -0.81 3.18 -7.42
N CYS A 38 -1.92 3.57 -6.78
CA CYS A 38 -2.93 2.61 -6.32
C CYS A 38 -3.61 1.85 -7.47
N SER A 39 -3.81 2.51 -8.62
CA SER A 39 -4.44 1.93 -9.81
C SER A 39 -3.53 0.92 -10.51
N GLU A 40 -2.21 1.10 -10.41
CA GLU A 40 -1.19 0.20 -10.98
C GLU A 40 -0.88 -1.02 -10.11
N VAL A 41 -1.39 -1.07 -8.88
CA VAL A 41 -1.29 -2.27 -8.04
C VAL A 41 -1.95 -3.43 -8.78
N ASN A 42 -1.21 -4.53 -8.94
CA ASN A 42 -1.76 -5.76 -9.49
C ASN A 42 -2.73 -6.39 -8.48
N ILE A 43 -3.99 -5.96 -8.53
CA ILE A 43 -5.05 -6.36 -7.60
C ILE A 43 -5.35 -7.86 -7.72
N ASP A 44 -5.09 -8.49 -8.88
CA ASP A 44 -5.26 -9.94 -9.08
C ASP A 44 -4.34 -10.79 -8.18
N LEU A 45 -3.18 -10.24 -7.77
CA LEU A 45 -2.27 -10.89 -6.82
C LEU A 45 -2.69 -10.69 -5.35
N VAL A 46 -3.69 -9.83 -5.10
CA VAL A 46 -4.18 -9.51 -3.76
C VAL A 46 -5.22 -10.54 -3.33
N LEU A 47 -4.79 -11.53 -2.55
CA LEU A 47 -5.64 -12.64 -2.09
C LEU A 47 -6.58 -12.28 -0.91
N SER A 48 -6.53 -11.04 -0.40
CA SER A 48 -7.30 -10.64 0.79
C SER A 48 -8.26 -9.50 0.48
N ILE A 49 -9.56 -9.75 0.70
CA ILE A 49 -10.62 -8.74 0.65
C ILE A 49 -10.27 -7.52 1.52
N ARG A 50 -9.62 -7.74 2.67
CA ARG A 50 -9.21 -6.65 3.56
C ARG A 50 -8.22 -5.69 2.89
N THR A 51 -7.25 -6.23 2.15
CA THR A 51 -6.26 -5.42 1.44
C THR A 51 -6.91 -4.68 0.28
N ILE A 52 -7.85 -5.32 -0.43
CA ILE A 52 -8.61 -4.68 -1.52
C ILE A 52 -9.47 -3.53 -0.99
N ASN A 53 -10.19 -3.72 0.12
CA ASN A 53 -10.98 -2.65 0.74
C ASN A 53 -10.09 -1.47 1.16
N LYS A 54 -8.89 -1.75 1.70
CA LYS A 54 -7.96 -0.69 2.06
C LYS A 54 -7.51 0.11 0.82
N LEU A 55 -7.26 -0.56 -0.30
CA LEU A 55 -6.91 0.10 -1.54
C LEU A 55 -8.05 1.01 -2.04
N GLU A 56 -9.29 0.52 -2.00
CA GLU A 56 -10.47 1.29 -2.35
C GLU A 56 -10.64 2.52 -1.46
N ASP A 57 -10.46 2.37 -0.14
CA ASP A 57 -10.53 3.48 0.82
C ASP A 57 -9.43 4.51 0.53
N ASP A 58 -8.21 4.05 0.22
CA ASP A 58 -7.08 4.91 -0.08
C ASP A 58 -7.31 5.70 -1.38
N VAL A 59 -7.80 5.05 -2.44
CA VAL A 59 -8.19 5.71 -3.70
C VAL A 59 -9.31 6.72 -3.49
N SER A 60 -10.36 6.33 -2.76
CA SER A 60 -11.52 7.18 -2.46
C SER A 60 -11.10 8.46 -1.72
N ARG A 61 -10.29 8.30 -0.66
CA ARG A 61 -9.78 9.41 0.15
C ARG A 61 -8.94 10.37 -0.68
N GLN A 62 -8.05 9.86 -1.53
CA GLN A 62 -7.21 10.71 -2.38
C GLN A 62 -8.02 11.43 -3.45
N PHE A 63 -9.03 10.77 -4.01
CA PHE A 63 -9.91 11.39 -5.00
C PHE A 63 -10.80 12.49 -4.38
N GLU A 64 -11.26 12.31 -3.15
CA GLU A 64 -11.99 13.35 -2.41
C GLU A 64 -11.10 14.58 -2.15
N GLN A 65 -9.86 14.36 -1.70
CA GLN A 65 -8.88 15.44 -1.52
C GLN A 65 -8.57 16.17 -2.83
N PHE A 66 -8.34 15.41 -3.91
CA PHE A 66 -8.12 15.94 -5.25
C PHE A 66 -9.31 16.82 -5.68
N SER A 67 -10.55 16.34 -5.50
CA SER A 67 -11.77 17.04 -5.88
C SER A 67 -11.95 18.34 -5.09
N GLY A 68 -11.64 18.34 -3.79
CA GLY A 68 -11.69 19.54 -2.97
C GLY A 68 -10.67 20.60 -3.40
N ILE A 69 -9.45 20.19 -3.73
CA ILE A 69 -8.41 21.10 -4.25
C ILE A 69 -8.83 21.64 -5.63
N ALA A 70 -9.36 20.78 -6.51
CA ALA A 70 -9.77 21.15 -7.84
C ALA A 70 -10.92 22.17 -7.81
N SER A 71 -11.91 21.98 -6.94
CA SER A 71 -13.00 22.94 -6.72
C SER A 71 -12.48 24.30 -6.26
N THR A 72 -11.59 24.32 -5.27
CA THR A 72 -10.96 25.57 -4.78
C THR A 72 -10.15 26.26 -5.89
N PHE A 73 -9.49 25.49 -6.75
CA PHE A 73 -8.72 26.03 -7.87
C PHE A 73 -9.64 26.59 -8.96
N GLU A 74 -10.75 25.92 -9.26
CA GLU A 74 -11.76 26.43 -10.19
C GLU A 74 -12.32 27.78 -9.72
N ASP A 75 -12.68 27.90 -8.44
CA ASP A 75 -13.14 29.15 -7.84
C ASP A 75 -12.11 30.28 -8.00
N PHE A 76 -10.83 29.98 -7.75
CA PHE A 76 -9.74 30.94 -7.94
C PHE A 76 -9.63 31.41 -9.41
N LEU A 77 -9.66 30.49 -10.37
CA LEU A 77 -9.56 30.81 -11.80
C LEU A 77 -10.76 31.64 -12.26
N VAL A 78 -11.99 31.27 -11.86
CA VAL A 78 -13.23 32.00 -12.16
C VAL A 78 -13.24 33.40 -11.53
N ALA A 79 -12.58 33.59 -10.39
CA ALA A 79 -12.45 34.89 -9.75
C ALA A 79 -11.41 35.79 -10.42
N THR A 80 -10.31 35.22 -10.95
CA THR A 80 -9.20 35.99 -11.53
C THR A 80 -9.61 36.65 -12.86
N ARG A 81 -10.34 35.93 -13.72
CA ARG A 81 -10.97 36.45 -14.95
C ARG A 81 -9.99 37.09 -15.94
N THR A 82 -8.86 36.42 -16.16
CA THR A 82 -7.89 36.69 -17.23
C THR A 82 -7.99 35.65 -18.35
N SER A 83 -7.39 35.92 -19.51
CA SER A 83 -7.36 34.97 -20.62
C SER A 83 -6.61 33.68 -20.24
N GLU A 84 -5.57 33.84 -19.43
CA GLU A 84 -4.75 32.78 -18.85
C GLU A 84 -5.60 31.91 -17.92
N SER A 85 -6.44 32.54 -17.07
CA SER A 85 -7.33 31.79 -16.17
C SER A 85 -8.39 30.99 -16.90
N GLU A 86 -8.89 31.46 -18.05
CA GLU A 86 -9.84 30.70 -18.87
C GLU A 86 -9.17 29.48 -19.54
N ASN A 87 -7.95 29.66 -20.04
CA ASN A 87 -7.15 28.57 -20.59
C ASN A 87 -6.83 27.51 -19.52
N GLU A 88 -6.40 27.96 -18.34
CA GLU A 88 -6.10 27.05 -17.21
C GLU A 88 -7.34 26.33 -16.70
N LEU A 89 -8.52 26.96 -16.72
CA LEU A 89 -9.78 26.31 -16.37
C LEU A 89 -10.11 25.17 -17.36
N GLY A 90 -9.81 25.35 -18.65
CA GLY A 90 -9.92 24.29 -19.65
C GLY A 90 -8.92 23.14 -19.45
N ARG A 91 -7.74 23.41 -18.88
CA ARG A 91 -6.76 22.36 -18.53
C ARG A 91 -7.17 21.62 -17.27
N LEU A 92 -7.62 22.34 -16.24
CA LEU A 92 -8.14 21.77 -15.00
C LEU A 92 -9.32 20.82 -15.27
N LYS A 93 -10.28 21.21 -16.12
CA LYS A 93 -11.42 20.35 -16.48
C LYS A 93 -11.00 19.04 -17.13
N ARG A 94 -10.00 19.09 -18.02
CA ARG A 94 -9.43 17.87 -18.63
C ARG A 94 -8.77 16.98 -17.56
N LEU A 95 -7.95 17.59 -16.70
CA LEU A 95 -7.29 16.86 -15.61
C LEU A 95 -8.29 16.18 -14.66
N ILE A 96 -9.39 16.85 -14.31
CA ILE A 96 -10.48 16.28 -13.51
C ILE A 96 -11.11 15.09 -14.24
N GLY A 97 -11.41 15.25 -15.54
CA GLY A 97 -11.99 14.19 -16.37
C GLY A 97 -11.10 12.95 -16.41
N ASP A 98 -9.81 13.12 -16.73
CA ASP A 98 -8.84 12.02 -16.85
C ASP A 98 -8.66 11.29 -15.50
N THR A 99 -8.57 12.06 -14.41
CA THR A 99 -8.40 11.49 -13.06
C THR A 99 -9.66 10.73 -12.62
N SER A 100 -10.85 11.30 -12.88
CA SER A 100 -12.13 10.65 -12.59
C SER A 100 -12.29 9.34 -13.38
N ALA A 101 -11.91 9.32 -14.65
CA ALA A 101 -11.92 8.10 -15.47
C ALA A 101 -11.00 7.01 -14.88
N THR A 102 -9.78 7.39 -14.46
CA THR A 102 -8.82 6.47 -13.83
C THR A 102 -9.39 5.85 -12.55
N VAL A 103 -10.02 6.67 -11.70
CA VAL A 103 -10.67 6.20 -10.46
C VAL A 103 -11.84 5.26 -10.75
N GLN A 104 -12.68 5.59 -11.73
CA GLN A 104 -13.81 4.73 -12.11
C GLN A 104 -13.34 3.38 -12.67
N GLU A 105 -12.29 3.35 -13.47
CA GLU A 105 -11.70 2.12 -13.98
C GLU A 105 -11.13 1.27 -12.83
N THR A 106 -10.44 1.91 -11.89
CA THR A 106 -9.90 1.25 -10.70
C THR A 106 -10.99 0.62 -9.84
N PHE A 107 -12.09 1.33 -9.58
CA PHE A 107 -13.20 0.77 -8.81
C PHE A 107 -13.89 -0.39 -9.54
N LYS A 108 -14.08 -0.31 -10.86
CA LYS A 108 -14.59 -1.43 -11.64
C LYS A 108 -13.69 -2.67 -11.53
N HIS A 109 -12.38 -2.47 -11.57
CA HIS A 109 -11.42 -3.57 -11.42
C HIS A 109 -11.47 -4.16 -9.99
N ILE A 110 -11.50 -3.30 -8.96
CA ILE A 110 -11.67 -3.72 -7.57
C ILE A 110 -12.94 -4.56 -7.38
N ASP A 111 -14.07 -4.11 -7.90
CA ASP A 111 -15.35 -4.82 -7.78
C ASP A 111 -15.29 -6.19 -8.47
N SER A 112 -14.68 -6.26 -9.66
CA SER A 112 -14.50 -7.51 -10.38
C SER A 112 -13.67 -8.53 -9.59
N VAL A 113 -12.54 -8.10 -9.00
CA VAL A 113 -11.69 -9.00 -8.20
C VAL A 113 -12.40 -9.43 -6.92
N LYS A 114 -13.10 -8.52 -6.22
CA LYS A 114 -13.90 -8.87 -5.03
C LYS A 114 -14.94 -9.94 -5.36
N GLN A 115 -15.65 -9.78 -6.47
CA GLN A 115 -16.65 -10.75 -6.90
C GLN A 115 -16.01 -12.12 -7.18
N GLY A 116 -14.88 -12.17 -7.88
CA GLY A 116 -14.16 -13.42 -8.16
C GLY A 116 -13.69 -14.15 -6.89
N ILE A 117 -13.25 -13.41 -5.86
CA ILE A 117 -12.89 -13.98 -4.55
C ILE A 117 -14.12 -14.57 -3.85
N LEU A 118 -15.23 -13.83 -3.80
CA LEU A 118 -16.46 -14.26 -3.14
C LEU A 118 -17.05 -15.50 -3.82
N GLU A 119 -17.07 -15.54 -5.14
CA GLU A 119 -17.52 -16.71 -5.92
C GLU A 119 -16.64 -17.93 -5.64
N SER A 120 -15.31 -17.75 -5.58
CA SER A 120 -14.36 -18.83 -5.25
C SER A 120 -14.59 -19.39 -3.83
N LEU A 121 -14.90 -18.52 -2.86
CA LEU A 121 -15.22 -18.94 -1.49
C LEU A 121 -16.56 -19.68 -1.41
N ALA A 122 -17.56 -19.21 -2.17
CA ALA A 122 -18.87 -19.87 -2.26
C ALA A 122 -18.75 -21.29 -2.87
N GLN A 123 -17.99 -21.46 -3.96
CA GLN A 123 -17.76 -22.76 -4.59
C GLN A 123 -17.02 -23.75 -3.68
N ARG A 124 -16.08 -23.27 -2.85
CA ARG A 124 -15.41 -24.13 -1.85
C ARG A 124 -16.37 -24.59 -0.77
N SER A 125 -17.30 -23.73 -0.36
CA SER A 125 -18.30 -24.04 0.68
C SER A 125 -19.35 -25.03 0.19
N THR A 126 -19.78 -24.94 -1.08
CA THR A 126 -20.76 -25.88 -1.66
C THR A 126 -20.18 -27.27 -1.94
N LYS A 127 -18.91 -27.38 -2.37
CA LYS A 127 -18.20 -28.67 -2.47
C LYS A 127 -18.03 -29.38 -1.12
N SER A 128 -17.96 -28.63 -0.02
CA SER A 128 -17.91 -29.21 1.33
C SER A 128 -19.24 -29.83 1.78
N LEU A 129 -20.37 -29.49 1.15
CA LEU A 129 -21.70 -29.95 1.55
C LEU A 129 -22.18 -31.17 0.74
N SER A 130 -21.59 -31.45 -0.43
CA SER A 130 -21.96 -32.61 -1.27
C SER A 130 -21.27 -33.92 -0.90
N ASN A 131 -20.22 -33.91 -0.09
CA ASN A 131 -19.52 -35.13 0.38
C ASN A 131 -20.06 -35.63 1.73
N LYS A 132 -21.37 -35.63 1.94
CA LYS A 132 -22.04 -36.18 3.14
C LYS A 132 -22.40 -37.68 3.01
N SER A 133 -21.55 -38.45 2.35
CA SER A 133 -21.56 -39.92 2.43
C SER A 133 -20.13 -40.39 2.72
N ASP A 134 -19.92 -40.99 3.90
CA ASP A 134 -18.67 -41.58 4.44
C ASP A 134 -17.65 -40.70 5.22
N THR A 135 -18.07 -39.56 5.78
CA THR A 135 -17.18 -38.64 6.54
C THR A 135 -16.59 -39.18 7.85
N SER A 136 -17.16 -40.22 8.47
CA SER A 136 -16.72 -40.66 9.82
C SER A 136 -15.32 -41.30 9.83
N MET A 137 -14.95 -42.04 8.79
CA MET A 137 -13.65 -42.71 8.71
C MET A 137 -12.56 -41.79 8.13
N GLU A 138 -12.92 -40.96 7.15
CA GLU A 138 -12.01 -39.99 6.56
C GLU A 138 -11.65 -38.86 7.53
N GLU A 139 -12.60 -38.35 8.31
CA GLU A 139 -12.31 -37.36 9.36
C GLU A 139 -11.41 -37.94 10.45
N LYS A 140 -11.62 -39.20 10.86
CA LYS A 140 -10.75 -39.89 11.82
C LYS A 140 -9.33 -40.07 11.27
N GLN A 141 -9.18 -40.45 10.00
CA GLN A 141 -7.87 -40.57 9.36
C GLN A 141 -7.20 -39.19 9.16
N ALA A 142 -7.95 -38.15 8.79
CA ALA A 142 -7.45 -36.80 8.63
C ALA A 142 -6.99 -36.22 9.98
N ARG A 143 -7.77 -36.41 11.05
CA ARG A 143 -7.37 -36.03 12.42
C ARG A 143 -6.14 -36.80 12.88
N ALA A 144 -6.06 -38.10 12.61
CA ALA A 144 -4.88 -38.90 12.95
C ALA A 144 -3.62 -38.45 12.18
N LYS A 145 -3.75 -38.11 10.89
CA LYS A 145 -2.65 -37.55 10.08
C LYS A 145 -2.25 -36.16 10.58
N ALA A 146 -3.20 -35.29 10.91
CA ALA A 146 -2.93 -33.96 11.46
C ALA A 146 -2.24 -34.04 12.83
N LEU A 147 -2.65 -34.97 13.70
CA LEU A 147 -1.99 -35.22 14.98
C LEU A 147 -0.55 -35.75 14.79
N LYS A 148 -0.31 -36.65 13.83
CA LYS A 148 1.04 -37.12 13.50
C LYS A 148 1.93 -35.99 12.99
N VAL A 149 1.42 -35.14 12.11
CA VAL A 149 2.14 -33.97 11.60
C VAL A 149 2.45 -33.00 12.74
N ARG A 150 1.48 -32.70 13.59
CA ARG A 150 1.66 -31.81 14.75
C ARG A 150 2.68 -32.37 15.76
N ALA A 151 2.67 -33.68 16.01
CA ALA A 151 3.66 -34.34 16.85
C ALA A 151 5.07 -34.27 16.24
N ALA A 152 5.21 -34.48 14.92
CA ALA A 152 6.48 -34.35 14.22
C ALA A 152 7.03 -32.90 14.24
N PHE A 153 6.14 -31.90 14.11
CA PHE A 153 6.53 -30.50 14.24
C PHE A 153 6.95 -30.14 15.68
N ALA A 154 6.23 -30.62 16.69
CA ALA A 154 6.59 -30.42 18.09
C ALA A 154 7.96 -31.03 18.41
N GLN A 155 8.24 -32.24 17.89
CA GLN A 155 9.57 -32.87 18.03
C GLN A 155 10.67 -32.04 17.37
N LYS A 156 10.47 -31.60 16.12
CA LYS A 156 11.44 -30.74 15.42
C LYS A 156 11.65 -29.40 16.13
N GLU A 157 10.60 -28.80 16.68
CA GLU A 157 10.71 -27.55 17.45
C GLU A 157 11.53 -27.74 18.73
N THR A 158 11.32 -28.85 19.45
CA THR A 158 12.15 -29.17 20.63
C THR A 158 13.60 -29.48 20.28
N GLU A 159 13.86 -30.14 19.15
CA GLU A 159 15.22 -30.39 18.68
C GLU A 159 15.93 -29.11 18.27
N LEU A 160 15.23 -28.20 17.57
CA LEU A 160 15.75 -26.88 17.22
C LEU A 160 16.03 -26.03 18.46
N LYS A 161 15.16 -26.06 19.47
CA LYS A 161 15.42 -25.36 20.75
C LYS A 161 16.66 -25.90 21.46
N LYS A 162 16.85 -27.23 21.47
CA LYS A 162 18.06 -27.86 22.04
C LYS A 162 19.33 -27.46 21.27
N ARG A 163 19.29 -27.47 19.93
CA ARG A 163 20.43 -27.03 19.10
C ARG A 163 20.75 -25.56 19.30
N LYS A 164 19.72 -24.71 19.43
CA LYS A 164 19.91 -23.28 19.71
C LYS A 164 20.58 -23.06 21.07
N ALA A 165 20.12 -23.75 22.11
CA ALA A 165 20.72 -23.67 23.44
C ALA A 165 22.17 -24.18 23.46
N ALA A 166 22.49 -25.24 22.72
CA ALA A 166 23.87 -25.73 22.57
C ALA A 166 24.78 -24.70 21.88
N LEU A 167 24.30 -24.08 20.80
CA LEU A 167 25.04 -23.01 20.11
C LEU A 167 25.24 -21.77 20.98
N GLU A 168 24.24 -21.40 21.79
CA GLU A 168 24.37 -20.29 22.75
C GLU A 168 25.41 -20.60 23.82
N ALA A 169 25.44 -21.82 24.36
CA ALA A 169 26.46 -22.26 25.31
C ALA A 169 27.88 -22.31 24.70
N ASP A 170 28.01 -22.78 23.46
CA ASP A 170 29.29 -22.79 22.75
C ASP A 170 29.80 -21.36 22.48
N LEU A 171 28.90 -20.43 22.16
CA LEU A 171 29.25 -19.02 21.98
C LEU A 171 29.65 -18.35 23.30
N GLU A 172 28.98 -18.65 24.40
CA GLU A 172 29.37 -18.17 25.73
C GLU A 172 30.77 -18.69 26.11
N LEU A 173 31.03 -19.98 25.93
CA LEU A 173 32.35 -20.57 26.18
C LEU A 173 33.45 -19.94 25.31
N LEU A 174 33.17 -19.70 24.03
CA LEU A 174 34.10 -19.04 23.12
C LEU A 174 34.38 -17.59 23.56
N SER A 175 33.36 -16.88 24.03
CA SER A 175 33.49 -15.52 24.54
C SER A 175 34.34 -15.44 25.81
N GLU A 176 34.17 -16.41 26.72
CA GLU A 176 34.96 -16.53 27.94
C GLU A 176 36.42 -16.89 27.65
N GLN A 177 36.71 -17.63 26.58
CA GLN A 177 38.08 -17.94 26.16
C GLN A 177 38.76 -16.79 25.41
N LEU A 178 38.01 -15.99 24.64
CA LEU A 178 38.55 -14.87 23.86
C LEU A 178 38.85 -13.63 24.72
N LEU A 179 38.08 -13.39 25.79
CA LEU A 179 38.29 -12.29 26.74
C LEU A 179 39.70 -12.26 27.38
N PRO A 180 40.23 -13.36 27.95
CA PRO A 180 41.57 -13.40 28.51
C PRO A 180 42.65 -13.28 27.43
N MET A 181 42.47 -13.86 26.24
CA MET A 181 43.42 -13.69 25.12
C MET A 181 43.51 -12.23 24.67
N ARG A 182 42.38 -11.52 24.59
CA ARG A 182 42.34 -10.10 24.23
C ARG A 182 43.02 -9.22 25.30
N LYS A 183 42.87 -9.59 26.58
CA LYS A 183 43.53 -8.92 27.70
C LYS A 183 45.04 -9.12 27.69
N ILE A 184 45.53 -10.33 27.34
CA ILE A 184 46.95 -10.64 27.18
C ILE A 184 47.56 -9.88 25.99
N LEU A 185 46.87 -9.83 24.86
CA LEU A 185 47.31 -9.07 23.68
C LEU A 185 47.42 -7.57 23.97
N LEU A 186 46.44 -7.00 24.66
CA LEU A 186 46.48 -5.59 25.09
C LEU A 186 47.61 -5.31 26.08
N LEU A 187 47.87 -6.23 27.03
CA LEU A 187 49.00 -6.11 27.97
C LEU A 187 50.36 -6.20 27.28
N ASN A 188 50.50 -7.04 26.25
CA ASN A 188 51.74 -7.15 25.48
C ASN A 188 51.97 -5.92 24.59
N LEU A 189 50.91 -5.33 24.02
CA LEU A 189 50.98 -4.06 23.29
C LEU A 189 51.38 -2.89 24.20
N TYR A 190 50.88 -2.86 25.44
CA TYR A 190 51.21 -1.80 26.41
C TYR A 190 52.64 -1.89 26.94
N LYS A 191 53.25 -3.08 26.94
CA LYS A 191 54.67 -3.28 27.33
C LYS A 191 55.66 -3.00 26.19
N ALA A 192 55.18 -2.88 24.96
CA ALA A 192 55.99 -2.61 23.77
C ALA A 192 56.07 -1.12 23.40
N LEU A 193 55.41 -0.26 24.18
CA LEU A 193 55.51 1.21 24.19
C LEU A 193 56.37 1.65 25.37
#